data_AF-A0A436DN89-F1
#
_entry.id   AF-A0A436DN89-F1
#
_cell.length_a   1.000
_cell.length_b   1.000
_cell.length_c   1.000
_cell.angle_alpha   90.00
_cell.angle_beta   90.00
_cell.angle_gamma   90.00
#
_symmetry.space_group_name_H-M   'P 1'
#
loop_
_entity.id
_entity.type
_entity.pdbx_description
1 polymer ?
#
loop_
_entity_poly.entity_id
_entity_poly.type
_entity_poly.pdbx_seq_one_letter_code
_entity_poly.pdbx_strand_id
1 'polypeptide(L)' 'MDMMANLPVAVIGAGPVGLAAAAHLVERGITPLVLERGESVGAALLDWGHVRVFSPWKYNIDA' A
#
# COMPACT_ATOMS: atom_id res chain seq x y z
N MET A 1 20.91 -22.03 -0.57
CA MET A 1 20.36 -20.67 -0.40
C MET A 1 19.03 -20.67 -1.13
N ASP A 2 17.93 -20.51 -0.39
CA ASP A 2 16.59 -20.54 -0.96
C ASP A 2 16.41 -19.33 -1.90
N MET A 3 16.18 -19.60 -3.18
CA MET A 3 16.12 -18.59 -4.24
C MET A 3 14.94 -17.62 -4.03
N MET A 4 13.90 -18.06 -3.31
CA MET A 4 12.74 -17.25 -2.96
C MET A 4 13.05 -16.15 -1.94
N ALA A 5 14.03 -16.35 -1.06
CA ALA A 5 14.32 -15.44 0.04
C ALA A 5 14.91 -14.08 -0.40
N ASN A 6 15.31 -13.94 -1.66
CA ASN A 6 15.99 -12.75 -2.19
C ASN A 6 15.35 -12.19 -3.47
N LEU A 7 14.10 -12.57 -3.77
CA LEU A 7 13.40 -12.03 -4.93
C LEU A 7 12.94 -10.59 -4.66
N PRO A 8 13.00 -9.70 -5.67
CA PRO A 8 12.44 -8.37 -5.54
C PRO A 8 10.92 -8.45 -5.32
N VAL A 9 10.38 -7.56 -4.50
CA VAL A 9 8.95 -7.49 -4.21
C VAL A 9 8.34 -6.31 -4.94
N ALA A 10 7.26 -6.55 -5.70
CA ALA A 10 6.45 -5.51 -6.30
C ALA A 10 5.05 -5.49 -5.66
N VAL A 11 4.58 -4.29 -5.31
CA VAL A 11 3.21 -4.05 -4.82
C VAL A 11 2.44 -3.34 -5.92
N ILE A 12 1.38 -3.98 -6.41
CA ILE A 12 0.54 -3.45 -7.49
C ILE A 12 -0.69 -2.77 -6.88
N GLY A 13 -0.75 -1.45 -7.01
CA GLY A 13 -1.72 -0.54 -6.43
C GLY A 13 -1.13 0.27 -5.28
N ALA A 14 -1.17 1.60 -5.38
CA ALA A 14 -0.79 2.54 -4.33
C ALA A 14 -2.03 3.12 -3.62
N GLY A 15 -3.07 2.31 -3.45
CA GLY A 15 -4.17 2.59 -2.54
C GLY A 15 -3.82 2.27 -1.07
N PRO A 16 -4.75 2.46 -0.12
CA PRO A 16 -4.49 2.27 1.31
C PRO A 16 -3.87 0.92 1.66
N VAL A 17 -4.42 -0.17 1.12
CA VAL A 17 -3.94 -1.54 1.39
C VAL A 17 -2.54 -1.78 0.79
N GLY A 18 -2.28 -1.28 -0.41
CA GLY A 18 -0.97 -1.42 -1.05
C GLY A 18 0.11 -0.62 -0.32
N LEU A 19 -0.21 0.59 0.14
CA LEU A 19 0.70 1.37 0.97
C LEU A 19 0.94 0.74 2.35
N ALA A 20 -0.09 0.14 2.96
CA ALA A 20 0.08 -0.62 4.19
C ALA A 20 1.03 -1.81 3.97
N ALA A 21 0.83 -2.59 2.90
CA ALA A 21 1.74 -3.67 2.55
C ALA A 21 3.18 -3.18 2.31
N ALA A 22 3.35 -2.05 1.62
CA ALA A 22 4.67 -1.45 1.39
C ALA A 22 5.34 -1.01 2.70
N ALA A 23 4.60 -0.38 3.62
CA ALA A 23 5.11 0.01 4.93
C ALA A 23 5.59 -1.22 5.74
N HIS A 24 4.76 -2.26 5.79
CA HIS A 24 5.07 -3.54 6.43
C HIS A 24 6.31 -4.23 5.83
N LEU A 25 6.54 -4.11 4.52
CA LEU A 25 7.74 -4.64 3.86
C LEU A 25 8.98 -3.85 4.25
N VAL A 26 8.88 -2.52 4.28
CA VAL A 26 9.98 -1.62 4.70
C VAL A 26 10.39 -1.89 6.14
N GLU A 27 9.44 -2.08 7.06
CA GLU A 27 9.71 -2.45 8.45
C GLU A 27 10.48 -3.79 8.59
N ARG A 28 10.32 -4.68 7.62
CA ARG A 28 11.02 -5.97 7.56
C ARG A 28 12.35 -5.90 6.79
N GLY A 29 12.81 -4.70 6.44
CA GLY A 29 14.06 -4.49 5.69
C GLY A 29 13.96 -4.84 4.21
N ILE A 30 12.75 -4.98 3.66
CA ILE A 30 12.51 -5.28 2.25
C ILE A 30 12.14 -3.97 1.55
N THR A 31 12.83 -3.64 0.45
CA THR A 31 12.51 -2.44 -0.35
C THR A 31 11.58 -2.84 -1.51
N PRO A 32 10.28 -2.52 -1.47
CA PRO A 32 9.36 -2.85 -2.55
C PRO A 32 9.37 -1.82 -3.68
N LEU A 33 9.02 -2.27 -4.89
CA LEU A 33 8.57 -1.40 -5.98
C LEU A 33 7.05 -1.26 -5.92
N VAL A 34 6.53 -0.06 -5.68
CA VAL A 34 5.09 0.20 -5.70
C VAL A 34 4.68 0.77 -7.06
N LEU A 35 3.67 0.18 -7.68
CA LEU A 35 3.14 0.61 -8.98
C LEU A 35 1.69 1.07 -8.82
N GLU A 36 1.36 2.23 -9.37
CA GLU A 36 -0.01 2.77 -9.40
C GLU A 36 -0.39 3.08 -10.85
N ARG A 37 -1.66 2.86 -11.20
CA ARG A 37 -2.17 3.19 -12.53
C ARG A 37 -2.40 4.69 -12.68
N GLY A 38 -2.87 5.34 -11.62
CA GLY A 38 -3.14 6.77 -11.62
C GLY A 38 -1.88 7.64 -11.58
N GLU A 39 -2.05 8.93 -11.81
CA GLU A 39 -0.95 9.92 -11.82
C GLU A 39 -0.33 10.16 -10.44
N SER A 40 -1.02 9.77 -9.37
CA SER A 40 -0.57 9.94 -8.00
C SER A 40 -0.93 8.74 -7.13
N VAL A 41 -0.20 8.62 -6.01
CA VAL A 41 -0.57 7.71 -4.92
C VAL A 41 -2.01 7.98 -4.49
N GLY A 42 -2.76 6.93 -4.18
CA GLY A 42 -4.14 7.03 -3.73
C GLY A 42 -5.14 7.50 -4.79
N ALA A 43 -4.81 7.44 -6.09
CA ALA A 43 -5.67 7.94 -7.17
C ALA A 43 -7.15 7.52 -7.05
N ALA A 44 -7.43 6.24 -6.76
CA ALA A 44 -8.80 5.74 -6.58
C ALA A 44 -9.51 6.35 -5.35
N LEU A 45 -8.79 6.59 -4.25
CA LEU A 45 -9.37 7.28 -3.09
C LEU A 45 -9.62 8.75 -3.38
N LEU A 46 -8.74 9.42 -4.11
CA LEU A 46 -8.88 10.83 -4.46
C LEU A 46 -10.10 11.06 -5.37
N ASP A 47 -10.32 10.17 -6.34
CA ASP A 47 -11.50 10.18 -7.21
C ASP A 47 -12.82 10.12 -6.38
N TRP A 48 -12.80 9.34 -5.30
CA TRP A 48 -13.95 9.17 -4.40
C TRP A 48 -13.88 10.07 -3.16
N GLY A 49 -13.00 11.08 -3.13
CA GLY A 49 -12.78 11.92 -1.95
C GLY A 49 -14.01 12.69 -1.46
N HIS A 50 -15.03 12.79 -2.31
CA HIS A 50 -16.34 13.37 -2.01
C HIS A 50 -17.27 12.44 -1.21
N VAL A 51 -16.94 11.15 -1.11
CA VAL A 51 -17.74 10.14 -0.39
C VAL A 51 -17.34 10.11 1.09
N ARG A 52 -18.34 10.21 1.98
CA ARG A 52 -18.13 10.01 3.42
C ARG A 52 -18.10 8.52 3.74
N VAL A 53 -17.00 8.05 4.31
CA VAL A 53 -16.86 6.68 4.83
C VAL A 53 -17.51 6.50 6.20
N PHE A 54 -17.85 5.25 6.54
CA PHE A 54 -18.61 4.91 7.76
C PHE A 54 -17.74 4.61 8.99
N SER A 55 -16.45 4.33 8.82
CA SER A 55 -15.50 4.03 9.90
C SER A 55 -14.50 5.17 10.11
N PRO A 56 -14.36 5.72 11.34
CA PRO A 56 -13.27 6.62 11.68
C PRO A 56 -11.89 6.03 11.41
N TRP A 57 -10.93 6.88 11.01
CA TRP A 57 -9.57 6.47 10.65
C TRP A 57 -8.88 5.59 11.69
N LYS A 58 -9.03 5.92 12.98
CA LYS A 58 -8.45 5.17 14.10
C LYS A 58 -8.83 3.67 14.16
N TYR A 59 -9.90 3.27 13.46
CA TYR A 59 -10.33 1.87 13.40
C TYR A 59 -9.86 1.14 12.12
N ASN A 60 -9.25 1.85 11.18
CA ASN A 60 -8.82 1.33 9.88
C ASN A 60 -7.29 1.28 9.74
N ILE A 61 -6.56 1.46 10.86
CA ILE A 61 -5.10 1.41 10.92
C ILE A 61 -4.66 0.32 11.90
N ASP A 62 -3.44 -0.17 11.70
CA ASP A 62 -2.79 -1.10 12.61
C ASP A 62 -2.49 -0.43 13.98
N ALA A 63 -2.27 -1.26 15.00
CA ALA A 63 -2.07 -0.85 16.39
C ALA A 63 -0.69 -0.24 16.66
#